data_AF-A0A7W1NXT1-F1
#
_entry.id   AF-A0A7W1NXT1-F1
#
_cell.length_a   1.000
_cell.length_b   1.000
_cell.length_c   1.000
_cell.angle_alpha   90.00
_cell.angle_beta   90.00
_cell.angle_gamma   90.00
#
_symmetry.space_group_name_H-M   'P 1'
#
loop_
_entity.id
_entity.type
_entity.pdbx_description
1 polymer ?
#
loop_
_entity_poly.entity_id
_entity_poly.type
_entity_poly.pdbx_seq_one_letter_code
_entity_poly.pdbx_strand_id
1 'polypeptide(L)'
;MGDIRVKRCTKCGLEYPATSKYFFSDTTKADGLYSSCKACRAKYRTANAANIRQYKREHRQQNIDIFREREHQYYKDHRDHILAVNRERRRNFHHVYLPKEREYRRKNRTRINLKRKENRSSDLEATNKYNRDYRKRNPEIYRESGRKHYALHRDRVLAGIRDYARRNQPRIRMIRHRYKDRKESLPNTLTANQWLQVVEYFQNRCAYCGILTDLLTIEHVVPVSNPACIGTVAHNIIPACYTCNASKRHTEVLCWLNRRFGDSLAEKILLNIKTYFNSLPEVT
;
A
#
# COMPACT_ATOMS: atom_id res chain seq x y z
N MET A 1 -28.00 11.81 -72.25
CA MET A 1 -27.11 11.03 -71.36
C MET A 1 -26.33 12.04 -70.53
N GLY A 2 -26.56 12.06 -69.21
CA GLY A 2 -26.00 13.08 -68.33
C GLY A 2 -24.49 12.94 -68.18
N ASP A 3 -23.77 14.02 -68.43
CA ASP A 3 -22.31 14.08 -68.36
C ASP A 3 -21.84 13.80 -66.92
N ILE A 4 -21.13 12.69 -66.69
CA ILE A 4 -20.63 12.32 -65.37
C ILE A 4 -19.41 13.20 -65.10
N ARG A 5 -19.58 14.22 -64.25
CA ARG A 5 -18.49 15.07 -63.78
C ARG A 5 -17.35 14.20 -63.22
N VAL A 6 -16.19 14.23 -63.88
CA VAL A 6 -14.97 13.54 -63.45
C VAL A 6 -14.05 14.46 -62.67
N LYS A 7 -13.27 13.89 -61.75
CA LYS A 7 -12.23 14.58 -60.99
C LYS A 7 -10.93 13.79 -61.07
N ARG A 8 -9.85 14.47 -61.43
CA ARG A 8 -8.51 13.90 -61.51
C ARG A 8 -7.88 13.86 -60.11
N CYS A 9 -7.37 12.69 -59.71
CA CYS A 9 -6.63 12.52 -58.48
C CYS A 9 -5.22 13.14 -58.60
N THR A 10 -4.86 14.05 -57.72
CA THR A 10 -3.54 14.72 -57.72
C THR A 10 -2.36 13.82 -57.33
N LYS A 11 -2.60 12.56 -56.92
CA LYS A 11 -1.55 11.63 -56.48
C LYS A 11 -1.29 10.48 -57.44
N CYS A 12 -2.32 9.85 -57.99
CA CYS A 12 -2.16 8.79 -59.00
C CYS A 12 -2.43 9.28 -60.43
N GLY A 13 -2.89 10.51 -60.63
CA GLY A 13 -3.18 11.08 -61.95
C GLY A 13 -4.44 10.53 -62.63
N LEU A 14 -5.07 9.50 -62.07
CA LEU A 14 -6.27 8.86 -62.64
C LEU A 14 -7.53 9.71 -62.43
N GLU A 15 -8.44 9.64 -63.40
CA GLU A 15 -9.75 10.28 -63.36
C GLU A 15 -10.80 9.33 -62.80
N TYR A 16 -11.58 9.83 -61.84
CA TYR A 16 -12.67 9.09 -61.23
C TYR A 16 -13.94 9.93 -61.25
N PRO A 17 -15.14 9.32 -61.23
CA PRO A 17 -16.38 10.05 -60.99
C PRO A 17 -16.26 10.89 -59.72
N ALA A 18 -16.64 12.17 -59.80
CA ALA A 18 -16.56 13.14 -58.70
C ALA A 18 -17.63 12.83 -57.63
N THR A 19 -17.47 11.73 -56.92
CA THR A 19 -18.41 11.21 -55.92
C THR A 19 -17.71 10.83 -54.63
N SER A 20 -18.48 10.77 -53.54
CA SER A 20 -18.02 10.35 -52.22
C SER A 20 -17.55 8.88 -52.16
N LYS A 21 -17.79 8.09 -53.21
CA LYS A 21 -17.23 6.74 -53.35
C LYS A 21 -15.71 6.79 -53.52
N TYR A 22 -15.21 7.68 -54.36
CA TYR A 22 -13.78 7.73 -54.75
C TYR A 22 -12.98 8.82 -54.02
N PHE A 23 -13.65 9.88 -53.56
CA PHE A 23 -13.02 11.00 -52.85
C PHE A 23 -13.65 11.18 -51.45
N PHE A 24 -12.88 11.73 -50.52
CA PHE A 24 -13.43 12.20 -49.24
C PHE A 24 -14.10 13.57 -49.44
N SER A 25 -15.09 13.90 -48.62
CA SER A 25 -15.65 15.25 -48.59
C SER A 25 -14.65 16.23 -48.01
N ASP A 26 -14.59 17.42 -48.60
CA ASP A 26 -13.79 18.54 -48.11
C ASP A 26 -14.60 19.83 -48.26
N THR A 27 -15.13 20.32 -47.15
CA THR A 27 -15.96 21.51 -47.11
C THR A 27 -15.20 22.80 -47.43
N THR A 28 -13.86 22.74 -47.51
CA THR A 28 -13.02 23.89 -47.90
C THR A 28 -12.84 24.02 -49.40
N LYS A 29 -13.26 23.02 -50.20
CA LYS A 29 -13.12 23.02 -51.65
C LYS A 29 -14.43 23.38 -52.32
N ALA A 30 -14.33 24.15 -53.40
CA ALA A 30 -15.48 24.59 -54.19
C ALA A 30 -16.32 23.43 -54.74
N ASP A 31 -15.71 22.28 -55.02
CA ASP A 31 -16.40 21.07 -55.46
C ASP A 31 -16.72 20.08 -54.34
N GLY A 32 -16.45 20.45 -53.08
CA GLY A 32 -16.77 19.65 -51.90
C GLY A 32 -15.96 18.35 -51.77
N LEU A 33 -14.97 18.10 -52.62
CA LEU A 33 -14.23 16.84 -52.68
C LEU A 33 -12.71 17.02 -52.59
N TYR A 34 -12.09 16.15 -51.79
CA TYR A 34 -10.65 16.10 -51.61
C TYR A 34 -9.92 15.91 -52.95
N SER A 35 -8.75 16.55 -53.12
CA SER A 35 -8.00 16.52 -54.38
C SER A 35 -7.35 15.16 -54.70
N SER A 36 -7.29 14.23 -53.75
CA SER A 36 -6.72 12.89 -53.93
C SER A 36 -7.73 11.81 -53.59
N CYS A 37 -7.68 10.69 -54.32
CA CYS A 37 -8.61 9.59 -54.14
C CYS A 37 -8.39 8.86 -52.80
N LYS A 38 -9.43 8.18 -52.31
CA LYS A 38 -9.40 7.43 -51.04
C LYS A 38 -8.29 6.40 -51.00
N ALA A 39 -8.01 5.72 -52.11
CA ALA A 39 -6.94 4.73 -52.21
C ALA A 39 -5.56 5.34 -51.98
N CYS A 40 -5.24 6.47 -52.63
CA CYS A 40 -4.00 7.19 -52.40
C CYS A 40 -3.89 7.70 -50.95
N ARG A 41 -4.99 8.17 -50.36
CA ARG A 41 -5.02 8.62 -48.96
C ARG A 41 -4.82 7.46 -47.98
N ALA A 42 -5.37 6.29 -48.26
CA ALA A 42 -5.16 5.08 -47.46
C ALA A 42 -3.69 4.65 -47.50
N LYS A 43 -3.08 4.58 -48.69
CA LYS A 43 -1.64 4.29 -48.85
C LYS A 43 -0.78 5.27 -48.06
N TYR A 44 -1.06 6.58 -48.17
CA TYR A 44 -0.35 7.61 -47.41
C TYR A 44 -0.50 7.42 -45.89
N ARG A 45 -1.71 7.14 -45.39
CA ARG A 45 -1.96 6.93 -43.96
C ARG A 45 -1.22 5.71 -43.41
N THR A 46 -1.18 4.61 -44.17
CA THR A 46 -0.47 3.39 -43.76
C THR A 46 1.04 3.62 -43.77
N ALA A 47 1.59 4.18 -44.84
CA ALA A 47 3.02 4.47 -44.97
C ALA A 47 3.53 5.45 -43.90
N ASN A 48 2.69 6.36 -43.43
CA ASN A 48 3.05 7.39 -42.43
C ASN A 48 2.43 7.13 -41.04
N ALA A 49 1.96 5.91 -40.77
CA ALA A 49 1.16 5.63 -39.57
C ALA A 49 1.91 5.90 -38.25
N ALA A 50 3.23 5.69 -38.22
CA ALA A 50 4.06 6.00 -37.06
C ALA A 50 4.19 7.51 -36.86
N ASN A 51 4.59 8.24 -37.90
CA ASN A 51 4.76 9.70 -37.87
C ASN A 51 3.46 10.42 -37.51
N ILE A 52 2.32 9.98 -38.08
CA ILE A 52 0.99 10.52 -37.75
C ILE A 52 0.65 10.28 -36.28
N ARG A 53 0.98 9.09 -35.73
CA ARG A 53 0.73 8.77 -34.31
C ARG A 53 1.60 9.61 -33.38
N GLN A 54 2.87 9.80 -33.73
CA GLN A 54 3.81 10.62 -32.98
C GLN A 54 3.36 12.08 -32.98
N TYR A 55 3.13 12.67 -34.16
CA TYR A 55 2.62 14.04 -34.29
C TYR A 55 1.33 14.25 -33.48
N LYS A 56 0.37 13.31 -33.55
CA LYS A 56 -0.88 13.40 -32.77
C LYS A 56 -0.63 13.36 -31.25
N ARG A 57 0.35 12.57 -30.80
CA ARG A 57 0.72 12.48 -29.38
C ARG A 57 1.34 13.81 -28.92
N GLU A 58 2.30 14.34 -29.67
CA GLU A 58 2.96 15.62 -29.38
C GLU A 58 1.96 16.78 -29.40
N HIS A 59 1.12 16.85 -30.44
CA HIS A 59 0.05 17.85 -30.53
C HIS A 59 -0.91 17.75 -29.34
N ARG A 60 -1.30 16.53 -28.92
CA ARG A 60 -2.16 16.33 -27.74
C ARG A 60 -1.47 16.75 -26.45
N GLN A 61 -0.17 16.49 -26.31
CA GLN A 61 0.60 16.85 -25.13
C GLN A 61 0.80 18.36 -25.01
N GLN A 62 1.13 19.03 -26.11
CA GLN A 62 1.32 20.48 -26.16
C GLN A 62 0.02 21.26 -25.94
N ASN A 63 -1.12 20.69 -26.34
CA ASN A 63 -2.43 21.34 -26.22
C ASN A 63 -3.33 20.69 -25.15
N ILE A 64 -2.74 19.98 -24.19
CA ILE A 64 -3.50 19.16 -23.23
C ILE A 64 -4.50 20.00 -22.42
N ASP A 65 -4.11 21.20 -22.01
CA ASP A 65 -4.96 22.07 -21.21
C ASP A 65 -6.12 22.66 -22.03
N ILE A 66 -5.86 23.04 -23.29
CA ILE A 66 -6.91 23.48 -24.23
C ILE A 66 -7.94 22.37 -24.46
N PHE A 67 -7.49 21.11 -24.62
CA PHE A 67 -8.41 19.98 -24.77
C PHE A 67 -9.25 19.73 -23.51
N ARG A 68 -8.62 19.81 -22.34
CA ARG A 68 -9.32 19.64 -21.04
C ARG A 68 -10.35 20.73 -20.81
N GLU A 69 -10.01 21.98 -21.10
CA GLU A 69 -10.92 23.11 -20.95
C GLU A 69 -12.12 22.98 -21.89
N ARG A 70 -11.89 22.62 -23.16
CA ARG A 70 -12.98 22.34 -24.12
C ARG A 70 -13.85 21.16 -23.67
N GLU A 71 -13.26 20.08 -23.18
CA GLU A 71 -14.00 18.91 -22.68
C GLU A 71 -14.83 19.26 -21.44
N HIS A 72 -14.26 20.05 -20.52
CA HIS A 72 -14.95 20.56 -19.34
C HIS A 72 -16.13 21.45 -19.72
N GLN A 73 -15.93 22.40 -20.64
CA GLN A 73 -16.98 23.29 -21.11
C GLN A 73 -18.10 22.51 -21.82
N TYR A 74 -17.75 21.59 -22.71
CA TYR A 74 -18.70 20.69 -23.36
C TYR A 74 -19.51 19.88 -22.34
N TYR A 75 -18.86 19.29 -21.34
CA TYR A 75 -19.54 18.56 -20.28
C TYR A 75 -20.48 19.46 -19.48
N LYS A 76 -20.07 20.69 -19.14
CA LYS A 76 -20.90 21.67 -18.44
C LYS A 76 -22.16 22.01 -19.24
N ASP A 77 -22.00 22.30 -20.52
CA ASP A 77 -23.09 22.72 -21.40
C ASP A 77 -24.03 21.56 -21.74
N HIS A 78 -23.55 20.32 -21.73
CA HIS A 78 -24.29 19.12 -22.15
C HIS A 78 -24.54 18.13 -21.00
N ARG A 79 -24.40 18.59 -19.75
CA ARG A 79 -24.37 17.75 -18.55
C ARG A 79 -25.60 16.84 -18.45
N ASP A 80 -26.78 17.42 -18.59
CA ASP A 80 -28.04 16.69 -18.39
C ASP A 80 -28.28 15.64 -19.47
N HIS A 81 -27.96 15.97 -20.73
CA HIS A 81 -27.99 15.02 -21.83
C HIS A 81 -27.00 13.86 -21.61
N ILE A 82 -25.75 14.16 -21.23
CA ILE A 82 -24.73 13.13 -20.93
C ILE A 82 -25.20 12.23 -19.78
N LEU A 83 -25.78 12.80 -18.73
CA LEU A 83 -26.30 12.03 -17.60
C LEU A 83 -27.54 11.20 -17.97
N ALA A 84 -28.41 11.69 -18.85
CA ALA A 84 -29.57 10.95 -19.35
C ALA A 84 -29.11 9.74 -20.20
N VAL A 85 -28.23 9.95 -21.18
CA VAL A 85 -27.64 8.89 -22.01
C VAL A 85 -26.90 7.86 -21.15
N ASN A 86 -26.14 8.30 -20.14
CA ASN A 86 -25.45 7.39 -19.23
C ASN A 86 -26.41 6.58 -18.36
N ARG A 87 -27.52 7.17 -17.91
CA ARG A 87 -28.58 6.45 -17.17
C ARG A 87 -29.21 5.37 -18.04
N GLU A 88 -29.54 5.69 -19.29
CA GLU A 88 -30.07 4.73 -20.25
C GLU A 88 -29.06 3.61 -20.56
N ARG A 89 -27.80 3.97 -20.80
CA ARG A 89 -26.72 3.00 -21.02
C ARG A 89 -26.55 2.04 -19.83
N ARG A 90 -26.66 2.54 -18.59
CA ARG A 90 -26.63 1.71 -17.37
C ARG A 90 -27.86 0.79 -17.27
N ARG A 91 -29.06 1.30 -17.59
CA ARG A 91 -30.28 0.48 -17.65
C ARG A 91 -30.16 -0.63 -18.69
N ASN A 92 -29.68 -0.31 -19.89
CA ASN A 92 -29.43 -1.28 -20.96
C ASN A 92 -28.33 -2.29 -20.57
N PHE A 93 -27.27 -1.84 -19.91
CA PHE A 93 -26.27 -2.75 -19.34
C PHE A 93 -26.91 -3.72 -18.35
N HIS A 94 -27.78 -3.25 -17.46
CA HIS A 94 -28.43 -4.10 -16.46
C HIS A 94 -29.50 -5.03 -17.05
N HIS A 95 -30.30 -4.57 -18.01
CA HIS A 95 -31.38 -5.37 -18.59
C HIS A 95 -30.92 -6.32 -19.69
N VAL A 96 -29.93 -5.92 -20.50
CA VAL A 96 -29.52 -6.68 -21.69
C VAL A 96 -28.21 -7.43 -21.45
N TYR A 97 -27.21 -6.76 -20.89
CA TYR A 97 -25.85 -7.32 -20.82
C TYR A 97 -25.61 -8.14 -19.55
N LEU A 98 -26.11 -7.72 -18.39
CA LEU A 98 -25.93 -8.47 -17.14
C LEU A 98 -26.56 -9.88 -17.18
N PRO A 99 -27.78 -10.09 -17.71
CA PRO A 99 -28.32 -11.44 -17.83
C PRO A 99 -27.48 -12.33 -18.74
N LYS A 100 -27.05 -11.81 -19.90
CA LYS A 100 -26.14 -12.51 -20.83
C LYS A 100 -24.80 -12.86 -20.18
N GLU A 101 -24.20 -11.93 -19.44
CA GLU A 101 -22.96 -12.14 -18.69
C GLU A 101 -23.14 -13.20 -17.58
N ARG A 102 -24.25 -13.15 -16.84
CA ARG A 102 -24.60 -14.17 -15.82
C ARG A 102 -24.75 -15.55 -16.45
N GLU A 103 -25.44 -15.64 -17.59
CA GLU A 103 -25.63 -16.89 -18.32
C GLU A 103 -24.31 -17.44 -18.85
N TYR A 104 -23.48 -16.58 -19.46
CA TYR A 104 -22.13 -16.93 -19.91
C TYR A 104 -21.28 -17.45 -18.75
N ARG A 105 -21.27 -16.75 -17.60
CA ARG A 105 -20.54 -17.18 -16.40
C ARG A 105 -21.06 -18.50 -15.83
N ARG A 106 -22.38 -18.73 -15.87
CA ARG A 106 -22.98 -19.99 -15.45
C ARG A 106 -22.54 -21.14 -16.36
N LYS A 107 -22.69 -20.98 -17.68
CA LYS A 107 -22.30 -21.98 -18.70
C LYS A 107 -20.79 -22.26 -18.70
N ASN A 108 -19.97 -21.24 -18.41
CA ASN A 108 -18.50 -21.34 -18.43
C ASN A 108 -17.88 -21.42 -17.02
N ARG A 109 -18.66 -21.71 -15.98
CA ARG A 109 -18.21 -21.59 -14.57
C ARG A 109 -16.94 -22.37 -14.30
N THR A 110 -16.89 -23.63 -14.73
CA THR A 110 -15.74 -24.52 -14.54
C THR A 110 -14.50 -23.99 -15.26
N ARG A 111 -14.63 -23.59 -16.53
CA ARG A 111 -13.54 -23.03 -17.33
C ARG A 111 -13.00 -21.72 -16.72
N ILE A 112 -13.90 -20.82 -16.30
CA ILE A 112 -13.53 -19.55 -15.66
C ILE A 112 -12.79 -19.81 -14.34
N ASN A 113 -13.26 -20.75 -13.53
CA ASN A 113 -12.64 -21.09 -12.25
C ASN A 113 -11.28 -21.77 -12.43
N LEU A 114 -11.14 -22.67 -13.40
CA LEU A 114 -9.86 -23.30 -13.73
C LEU A 114 -8.84 -22.26 -14.18
N LYS A 115 -9.20 -21.37 -15.12
CA LYS A 115 -8.31 -20.29 -15.57
C LYS A 115 -7.93 -19.34 -14.43
N ARG A 116 -8.87 -19.02 -13.54
CA ARG A 116 -8.58 -18.21 -12.34
C ARG A 116 -7.64 -18.93 -11.37
N LYS A 117 -7.80 -20.24 -11.18
CA LYS A 117 -6.93 -21.05 -10.32
C LYS A 117 -5.52 -21.15 -10.90
N GLU A 118 -5.41 -21.38 -12.21
CA GLU A 118 -4.15 -21.38 -12.96
C GLU A 118 -3.44 -20.04 -12.84
N ASN A 119 -4.11 -18.92 -13.15
CA ASN A 119 -3.54 -17.58 -13.01
C ASN A 119 -3.17 -17.23 -11.56
N ARG A 120 -4.00 -17.65 -10.58
CA ARG A 120 -3.68 -17.47 -9.16
C ARG A 120 -2.46 -18.29 -8.75
N SER A 121 -2.24 -19.45 -9.35
CA SER A 121 -1.11 -20.34 -9.07
C SER A 121 0.19 -19.84 -9.69
N SER A 122 0.15 -19.40 -10.95
CA SER A 122 1.33 -18.86 -11.64
C SER A 122 1.84 -17.57 -11.02
N ASP A 123 0.92 -16.76 -10.47
CA ASP A 123 1.25 -15.47 -9.83
C ASP A 123 1.18 -15.50 -8.30
N LEU A 124 1.02 -16.68 -7.67
CA LEU A 124 0.79 -16.75 -6.21
C LEU A 124 1.98 -16.19 -5.44
N GLU A 125 3.19 -16.58 -5.85
CA GLU A 125 4.42 -16.15 -5.20
C GLU A 125 4.67 -14.66 -5.41
N ALA A 126 4.52 -14.18 -6.65
CA ALA A 126 4.64 -12.75 -6.97
C ALA A 126 3.61 -11.91 -6.20
N THR A 127 2.37 -12.37 -6.12
CA THR A 127 1.29 -11.72 -5.37
C THR A 127 1.56 -11.73 -3.87
N ASN A 128 1.99 -12.86 -3.32
CA ASN A 128 2.32 -12.97 -1.90
C ASN A 128 3.53 -12.11 -1.52
N LYS A 129 4.55 -12.08 -2.38
CA LYS A 129 5.72 -11.20 -2.26
C LYS A 129 5.29 -9.74 -2.29
N TYR A 130 4.52 -9.33 -3.31
CA TYR A 130 3.98 -7.98 -3.41
C TYR A 130 3.19 -7.59 -2.16
N ASN A 131 2.28 -8.44 -1.67
CA ASN A 131 1.48 -8.18 -0.48
C ASN A 131 2.35 -8.06 0.78
N ARG A 132 3.39 -8.88 0.91
CA ARG A 132 4.36 -8.83 2.01
C ARG A 132 5.13 -7.51 1.98
N ASP A 133 5.64 -7.13 0.81
CA ASP A 133 6.42 -5.89 0.62
C ASP A 133 5.55 -4.65 0.80
N TYR A 134 4.29 -4.72 0.34
CA TYR A 134 3.32 -3.65 0.53
C TYR A 134 2.98 -3.47 2.01
N ARG A 135 2.77 -4.55 2.77
CA ARG A 135 2.59 -4.50 4.24
C ARG A 135 3.79 -3.89 4.95
N LYS A 136 5.01 -4.28 4.55
CA LYS A 136 6.25 -3.77 5.13
C LYS A 136 6.44 -2.27 4.88
N ARG A 137 6.10 -1.79 3.67
CA ARG A 137 6.21 -0.38 3.30
C ARG A 137 5.07 0.50 3.80
N ASN A 138 3.89 -0.08 4.08
CA ASN A 138 2.71 0.68 4.49
C ASN A 138 2.19 0.25 5.88
N PRO A 139 3.03 0.19 6.93
CA PRO A 139 2.62 -0.36 8.21
C PRO A 139 1.48 0.44 8.87
N GLU A 140 1.42 1.76 8.65
CA GLU A 140 0.37 2.61 9.22
C GLU A 140 -1.02 2.29 8.67
N ILE A 141 -1.15 2.00 7.37
CA ILE A 141 -2.43 1.63 6.76
C ILE A 141 -2.99 0.37 7.44
N TYR A 142 -2.14 -0.62 7.70
CA TYR A 142 -2.55 -1.85 8.36
C TYR A 142 -2.82 -1.65 9.85
N ARG A 143 -2.06 -0.78 10.54
CA ARG A 143 -2.33 -0.41 11.95
C ARG A 143 -3.66 0.30 12.09
N GLU A 144 -3.96 1.28 11.22
CA GLU A 144 -5.22 2.00 11.22
C GLU A 144 -6.40 1.09 10.90
N SER A 145 -6.27 0.25 9.87
CA SER A 145 -7.27 -0.76 9.53
C SER A 145 -7.51 -1.73 10.69
N GLY A 146 -6.45 -2.18 11.36
CA GLY A 146 -6.53 -3.01 12.57
C GLY A 146 -7.24 -2.31 13.72
N ARG A 147 -6.96 -1.01 13.95
CA ARG A 147 -7.67 -0.20 14.96
C ARG A 147 -9.16 -0.10 14.66
N LYS A 148 -9.53 0.19 13.42
CA LYS A 148 -10.94 0.26 12.97
C LYS A 148 -11.65 -1.09 13.14
N HIS A 149 -11.00 -2.17 12.71
CA HIS A 149 -11.53 -3.53 12.86
C HIS A 149 -11.75 -3.88 14.34
N TYR A 150 -10.78 -3.61 15.20
CA TYR A 150 -10.91 -3.85 16.64
C TYR A 150 -12.03 -3.03 17.26
N ALA A 151 -12.17 -1.75 16.89
CA ALA A 151 -13.24 -0.89 17.39
C ALA A 151 -14.62 -1.42 16.98
N LEU A 152 -14.80 -1.82 15.72
CA LEU A 152 -16.06 -2.33 15.19
C LEU A 152 -16.42 -3.74 15.68
N HIS A 153 -15.42 -4.57 16.01
CA HIS A 153 -15.61 -6.00 16.33
C HIS A 153 -15.01 -6.39 17.68
N ARG A 154 -14.94 -5.44 18.62
CA ARG A 154 -14.25 -5.60 19.91
C ARG A 154 -14.64 -6.88 20.63
N ASP A 155 -15.93 -7.15 20.79
CA ASP A 155 -16.39 -8.30 21.56
C ASP A 155 -16.08 -9.63 20.88
N ARG A 156 -16.16 -9.69 19.55
CA ARG A 156 -15.75 -10.86 18.76
C ARG A 156 -14.25 -11.11 18.91
N VAL A 157 -13.42 -10.06 18.84
CA VAL A 157 -11.96 -10.20 19.02
C VAL A 157 -11.64 -10.69 20.43
N LEU A 158 -12.25 -10.10 21.46
CA LEU A 158 -12.04 -10.50 22.85
C LEU A 158 -12.53 -11.93 23.11
N ALA A 159 -13.67 -12.34 22.55
CA ALA A 159 -14.14 -13.72 22.62
C ALA A 159 -13.15 -14.69 21.98
N GLY A 160 -12.61 -14.34 20.80
CA GLY A 160 -11.58 -15.12 20.12
C GLY A 160 -10.29 -15.26 20.95
N ILE A 161 -9.85 -14.18 21.62
CA ILE A 161 -8.67 -14.21 22.52
C ILE A 161 -8.93 -15.15 23.71
N ARG A 162 -10.10 -15.07 24.35
CA ARG A 162 -10.46 -15.94 25.48
C ARG A 162 -10.52 -17.40 25.05
N ASP A 163 -11.12 -17.67 23.91
CA ASP A 163 -11.22 -19.01 23.35
C ASP A 163 -9.85 -19.59 22.98
N TYR A 164 -8.97 -18.78 22.38
CA TYR A 164 -7.59 -19.17 22.12
C TYR A 164 -6.88 -19.52 23.42
N ALA A 165 -6.99 -18.68 24.45
CA ALA A 165 -6.38 -18.91 25.75
C ALA A 165 -6.91 -20.19 26.44
N ARG A 166 -8.22 -20.46 26.33
CA ARG A 166 -8.86 -21.68 26.84
C ARG A 166 -8.31 -22.93 26.14
N ARG A 167 -8.30 -22.93 24.81
CA ARG A 167 -7.84 -24.08 24.00
C ARG A 167 -6.33 -24.31 24.09
N ASN A 168 -5.55 -23.26 24.30
CA ASN A 168 -4.08 -23.31 24.37
C ASN A 168 -3.57 -23.19 25.81
N GLN A 169 -4.40 -23.49 26.81
CA GLN A 169 -4.04 -23.34 28.22
C GLN A 169 -2.76 -24.11 28.60
N PRO A 170 -2.55 -25.39 28.18
CA PRO A 170 -1.31 -26.11 28.50
C PRO A 170 -0.07 -25.43 27.92
N ARG A 171 -0.14 -24.97 26.66
CA ARG A 171 0.95 -24.23 26.00
C ARG A 171 1.27 -22.92 26.73
N ILE A 172 0.27 -22.16 27.13
CA ILE A 172 0.46 -20.90 27.87
C ILE A 172 1.10 -21.17 29.24
N ARG A 173 0.65 -22.21 29.95
CA ARG A 173 1.24 -22.64 31.24
C ARG A 173 2.71 -23.02 31.07
N MET A 174 3.03 -23.82 30.07
CA MET A 174 4.41 -24.23 29.77
C MET A 174 5.32 -23.02 29.48
N ILE A 175 4.86 -22.03 28.70
CA ILE A 175 5.63 -20.82 28.41
C ILE A 175 5.91 -20.03 29.71
N ARG A 176 4.90 -19.90 30.60
CA ARG A 176 5.07 -19.24 31.90
C ARG A 176 6.04 -19.98 32.81
N HIS A 177 5.98 -21.31 32.83
CA HIS A 177 6.90 -22.15 33.59
C HIS A 177 8.34 -21.93 33.12
N ARG A 178 8.61 -22.04 31.81
CA ARG A 178 9.94 -21.78 31.24
C ARG A 178 10.48 -20.39 31.56
N TYR A 179 9.61 -19.36 31.55
CA TYR A 179 10.00 -18.02 31.96
C TYR A 179 10.38 -17.95 33.44
N LYS A 180 9.59 -18.59 34.31
CA LYS A 180 9.85 -18.65 35.75
C LYS A 180 11.16 -19.39 36.04
N ASP A 181 11.33 -20.59 35.52
CA ASP A 181 12.55 -21.41 35.69
C ASP A 181 13.79 -20.63 35.28
N ARG A 182 13.72 -19.97 34.11
CA ARG A 182 14.81 -19.16 33.60
C ARG A 182 15.08 -17.93 34.48
N LYS A 183 14.04 -17.30 35.02
CA LYS A 183 14.21 -16.17 35.94
C LYS A 183 14.90 -16.61 37.22
N GLU A 184 14.55 -17.79 37.74
CA GLU A 184 15.12 -18.36 38.97
C GLU A 184 16.54 -18.90 38.77
N SER A 185 16.89 -19.37 37.57
CA SER A 185 18.25 -19.82 37.24
C SER A 185 19.24 -18.68 37.00
N LEU A 186 18.76 -17.45 36.82
CA LEU A 186 19.60 -16.29 36.56
C LEU A 186 19.93 -15.54 37.86
N PRO A 187 21.10 -14.87 37.94
CA PRO A 187 21.46 -14.07 39.10
C PRO A 187 20.39 -13.02 39.45
N ASN A 188 20.13 -12.86 40.75
CA ASN A 188 19.23 -11.85 41.30
C ASN A 188 19.91 -11.13 42.47
N THR A 189 20.93 -10.34 42.16
CA THR A 189 21.83 -9.71 43.14
C THR A 189 21.63 -8.20 43.27
N LEU A 190 20.64 -7.62 42.57
CA LEU A 190 20.31 -6.20 42.69
C LEU A 190 19.93 -5.84 44.13
N THR A 191 20.70 -4.96 44.75
CA THR A 191 20.41 -4.47 46.12
C THR A 191 19.57 -3.20 46.10
N ALA A 192 18.94 -2.86 47.23
CA ALA A 192 18.17 -1.63 47.38
C ALA A 192 19.05 -0.37 47.16
N ASN A 193 20.31 -0.39 47.60
CA ASN A 193 21.24 0.72 47.40
C ASN A 193 21.61 0.88 45.91
N GLN A 194 21.86 -0.21 45.20
CA GLN A 194 22.10 -0.17 43.75
C GLN A 194 20.88 0.37 42.98
N TRP A 195 19.68 0.03 43.44
CA TRP A 195 18.46 0.59 42.88
C TRP A 195 18.35 2.10 43.10
N LEU A 196 18.62 2.58 44.32
CA LEU A 196 18.62 4.02 44.61
C LEU A 196 19.68 4.76 43.79
N GLN A 197 20.88 4.21 43.64
CA GLN A 197 21.95 4.77 42.82
C GLN A 197 21.56 4.93 41.36
N VAL A 198 20.91 3.92 40.75
CA VAL A 198 20.46 4.05 39.36
C VAL A 198 19.35 5.09 39.22
N VAL A 199 18.40 5.13 40.18
CA VAL A 199 17.33 6.15 40.17
C VAL A 199 17.90 7.56 40.29
N GLU A 200 18.91 7.74 41.14
CA GLU A 200 19.62 9.00 41.32
C GLU A 200 20.39 9.42 40.06
N TYR A 201 21.13 8.49 39.42
CA TYR A 201 21.83 8.75 38.17
C TYR A 201 20.89 9.28 37.09
N PHE A 202 19.71 8.68 36.96
CA PHE A 202 18.66 9.13 36.03
C PHE A 202 17.77 10.24 36.61
N GLN A 203 18.14 10.85 37.74
CA GLN A 203 17.48 12.02 38.34
C GLN A 203 15.98 11.81 38.58
N ASN A 204 15.59 10.65 39.10
CA ASN A 204 14.18 10.25 39.31
C ASN A 204 13.34 10.26 38.01
N ARG A 205 13.99 10.09 36.86
CA ARG A 205 13.33 10.03 35.55
C ARG A 205 13.41 8.65 34.94
N CYS A 206 12.45 8.38 34.05
CA CYS A 206 12.52 7.21 33.18
C CYS A 206 13.75 7.29 32.28
N ALA A 207 14.63 6.29 32.32
CA ALA A 207 15.83 6.19 31.50
C ALA A 207 15.54 6.19 29.99
N TYR A 208 14.30 5.90 29.58
CA TYR A 208 13.89 5.95 28.18
C TYR A 208 13.27 7.28 27.77
N CYS A 209 12.14 7.68 28.36
CA CYS A 209 11.39 8.86 27.91
C CYS A 209 11.70 10.14 28.69
N GLY A 210 12.49 10.08 29.76
CA GLY A 210 12.87 11.24 30.56
C GLY A 210 11.76 11.81 31.45
N ILE A 211 10.58 11.18 31.51
CA ILE A 211 9.49 11.64 32.38
C ILE A 211 9.90 11.54 33.85
N LEU A 212 9.70 12.62 34.61
CA LEU A 212 9.85 12.65 36.06
C LEU A 212 8.64 11.97 36.70
N THR A 213 8.88 10.96 37.53
CA THR A 213 7.80 10.23 38.22
C THR A 213 8.34 9.44 39.40
N ASP A 214 7.55 9.36 40.46
CA ASP A 214 7.88 8.56 41.65
C ASP A 214 7.55 7.06 41.46
N LEU A 215 6.85 6.71 40.37
CA LEU A 215 6.43 5.33 40.07
C LEU A 215 7.35 4.67 39.04
N LEU A 216 8.66 4.70 39.33
CA LEU A 216 9.65 4.00 38.51
C LEU A 216 9.64 2.51 38.80
N THR A 217 9.72 1.74 37.72
CA THR A 217 9.77 0.28 37.75
C THR A 217 11.18 -0.21 37.44
N ILE A 218 11.57 -1.32 38.05
CA ILE A 218 12.77 -2.07 37.69
C ILE A 218 12.58 -2.61 36.27
N GLU A 219 13.41 -2.17 35.34
CA GLU A 219 13.37 -2.63 33.97
C GLU A 219 14.66 -3.33 33.56
N HIS A 220 14.53 -4.54 33.01
CA HIS A 220 15.62 -5.28 32.41
C HIS A 220 15.91 -4.72 31.02
N VAL A 221 17.11 -4.22 30.76
CA VAL A 221 17.52 -3.79 29.42
C VAL A 221 17.53 -4.99 28.47
N VAL A 222 18.22 -6.07 28.86
CA VAL A 222 18.13 -7.39 28.23
C VAL A 222 17.07 -8.22 28.97
N PRO A 223 15.91 -8.51 28.35
CA PRO A 223 14.79 -9.15 29.03
C PRO A 223 15.10 -10.60 29.39
N VAL A 224 14.53 -11.09 30.49
CA VAL A 224 14.75 -12.46 31.00
C VAL A 224 14.55 -13.56 29.95
N SER A 225 13.63 -13.38 28.99
CA SER A 225 13.40 -14.37 27.92
C SER A 225 14.54 -14.46 26.89
N ASN A 226 15.45 -13.49 26.83
CA ASN A 226 16.55 -13.45 25.88
C ASN A 226 17.74 -14.29 26.39
N PRO A 227 18.32 -15.21 25.58
CA PRO A 227 19.56 -15.93 25.85
C PRO A 227 20.67 -15.11 26.52
N ALA A 228 20.88 -13.86 26.09
CA ALA A 228 21.93 -12.98 26.58
C ALA A 228 21.61 -12.28 27.91
N CYS A 229 20.46 -12.57 28.54
CA CYS A 229 20.10 -11.96 29.82
C CYS A 229 21.03 -12.45 30.93
N ILE A 230 21.66 -11.51 31.63
CA ILE A 230 22.56 -11.76 32.78
C ILE A 230 21.84 -11.75 34.14
N GLY A 231 20.50 -11.70 34.14
CA GLY A 231 19.68 -11.68 35.35
C GLY A 231 19.26 -10.29 35.82
N THR A 232 18.78 -10.23 37.07
CA THR A 232 18.37 -9.00 37.76
C THR A 232 19.54 -8.47 38.57
N VAL A 233 20.46 -7.80 37.86
CA VAL A 233 21.74 -7.29 38.38
C VAL A 233 21.90 -5.83 37.97
N ALA A 234 22.72 -5.07 38.71
CA ALA A 234 22.91 -3.63 38.45
C ALA A 234 23.24 -3.30 36.98
N HIS A 235 24.05 -4.15 36.32
CA HIS A 235 24.48 -4.03 34.92
C HIS A 235 23.39 -4.33 33.86
N ASN A 236 22.18 -4.70 34.27
CA ASN A 236 21.07 -4.98 33.37
C ASN A 236 19.79 -4.23 33.76
N ILE A 237 19.81 -3.43 34.83
CA ILE A 237 18.63 -2.77 35.38
C ILE A 237 18.75 -1.25 35.21
N ILE A 238 17.65 -0.64 34.76
CA ILE A 238 17.45 0.81 34.72
C ILE A 238 16.06 1.19 35.26
N PRO A 239 15.85 2.44 35.70
CA PRO A 239 14.56 2.94 36.06
C PRO A 239 13.74 3.26 34.80
N ALA A 240 12.55 2.70 34.70
CA ALA A 240 11.62 3.02 33.62
C ALA A 240 10.21 3.29 34.16
N CYS A 241 9.50 4.24 33.56
CA CYS A 241 8.07 4.40 33.85
C CYS A 241 7.28 3.18 33.36
N TYR A 242 6.13 2.90 34.00
CA TYR A 242 5.26 1.78 33.66
C TYR A 242 4.95 1.70 32.16
N THR A 243 4.61 2.83 31.53
CA THR A 243 4.26 2.89 30.10
C THR A 243 5.41 2.46 29.20
N CYS A 244 6.65 2.82 29.52
CA CYS A 244 7.80 2.43 28.71
C CYS A 244 8.15 0.96 28.92
N ASN A 245 8.25 0.50 30.17
CA ASN A 245 8.51 -0.90 30.50
C ASN A 245 7.46 -1.83 29.86
N ALA A 246 6.17 -1.55 30.06
CA ALA A 246 5.06 -2.34 29.51
C ALA A 246 4.99 -2.30 27.97
N SER A 247 5.57 -1.28 27.34
CA SER A 247 5.67 -1.16 25.88
C SER A 247 6.88 -1.92 25.32
N LYS A 248 8.01 -1.93 26.04
CA LYS A 248 9.26 -2.61 25.63
C LYS A 248 9.15 -4.11 25.79
N ARG A 249 8.73 -4.58 26.96
CA ARG A 249 8.54 -6.01 27.30
C ARG A 249 9.81 -6.82 26.97
N HIS A 250 9.66 -7.83 26.11
CA HIS A 250 10.74 -8.72 25.68
C HIS A 250 11.38 -8.29 24.36
N THR A 251 11.05 -7.11 23.83
CA THR A 251 11.66 -6.58 22.60
C THR A 251 13.10 -6.18 22.89
N GLU A 252 14.01 -6.40 21.94
CA GLU A 252 15.37 -5.88 21.99
C GLU A 252 15.32 -4.34 22.11
N VAL A 253 16.17 -3.78 22.98
CA VAL A 253 16.06 -2.38 23.42
C VAL A 253 16.23 -1.40 22.27
N LEU A 254 17.23 -1.59 21.39
CA LEU A 254 17.47 -0.70 20.26
C LEU A 254 16.34 -0.76 19.24
N CYS A 255 15.88 -1.96 18.88
CA CYS A 255 14.74 -2.14 17.98
C CYS A 255 13.47 -1.48 18.53
N TRP A 256 13.23 -1.57 19.84
CA TRP A 256 12.11 -0.91 20.48
C TRP A 256 12.26 0.62 20.51
N LEU A 257 13.45 1.13 20.85
CA LEU A 257 13.74 2.57 20.87
C LEU A 257 13.56 3.18 19.49
N ASN A 258 14.14 2.59 18.43
CA ASN A 258 14.00 3.08 17.05
C ASN A 258 12.53 3.19 16.65
N ARG A 259 11.74 2.16 16.96
CA ARG A 259 10.29 2.16 16.67
C ARG A 259 9.52 3.23 17.44
N ARG A 260 9.94 3.57 18.66
CA ARG A 260 9.19 4.46 19.55
C ARG A 260 9.60 5.93 19.43
N PHE A 261 10.90 6.18 19.27
CA PHE A 261 11.51 7.51 19.38
C PHE A 261 12.21 7.97 18.10
N GLY A 262 12.38 7.07 17.12
CA GLY A 262 13.20 7.32 15.93
C GLY A 262 14.68 7.06 16.18
N ASP A 263 15.43 6.82 15.10
CA ASP A 263 16.81 6.31 15.17
C ASP A 263 17.77 7.25 15.91
N SER A 264 17.70 8.56 15.64
CA SER A 264 18.61 9.54 16.24
C SER A 264 18.45 9.70 17.76
N LEU A 265 17.20 9.66 18.26
CA LEU A 265 16.94 9.75 19.70
C LEU A 265 17.20 8.40 20.38
N ALA A 266 16.93 7.30 19.69
CA ALA A 266 17.23 5.96 20.18
C ALA A 266 18.72 5.76 20.48
N GLU A 267 19.60 6.22 19.59
CA GLU A 267 21.04 6.16 19.79
C GLU A 267 21.50 6.95 21.02
N LYS A 268 20.97 8.17 21.22
CA LYS A 268 21.30 8.98 22.41
C LYS A 268 20.83 8.34 23.71
N ILE A 269 19.62 7.81 23.74
CA ILE A 269 19.08 7.10 24.91
C ILE A 269 19.93 5.87 25.22
N LEU A 270 20.23 5.06 24.20
CA LEU A 270 21.05 3.87 24.37
C LEU A 270 22.47 4.20 24.82
N LEU A 271 23.05 5.29 24.31
CA LEU A 271 24.36 5.77 24.74
C LEU A 271 24.36 6.13 26.23
N ASN A 272 23.36 6.89 26.70
CA ASN A 272 23.25 7.24 28.13
C ASN A 272 23.14 6.00 29.03
N ILE A 273 22.35 5.00 28.62
CA ILE A 273 22.24 3.72 29.34
C ILE A 273 23.58 2.98 29.38
N LYS A 274 24.32 2.95 28.26
CA LYS A 274 25.65 2.34 28.19
C LYS A 274 26.67 3.10 29.05
N THR A 275 26.62 4.43 29.05
CA THR A 275 27.47 5.27 29.89
C THR A 275 27.23 4.97 31.37
N TYR A 276 25.96 4.83 31.79
CA TYR A 276 25.63 4.38 33.14
C TYR A 276 26.24 3.01 33.45
N PHE A 277 26.00 2.00 32.61
CA PHE A 277 26.54 0.65 32.87
C PHE A 277 28.08 0.61 32.91
N ASN A 278 28.76 1.40 32.09
CA ASN A 278 30.22 1.51 32.10
C ASN A 278 30.76 2.27 33.33
N SER A 279 29.91 3.03 34.03
CA SER A 279 30.29 3.73 35.27
C SER A 279 30.18 2.84 36.51
N LEU A 280 29.59 1.66 36.38
CA LEU A 280 29.46 0.69 37.47
C LEU A 280 30.80 -0.04 37.70
N PRO A 281 31.10 -0.42 38.96
CA PRO A 281 32.27 -1.23 39.25
C PRO A 281 32.16 -2.60 38.56
N GLU A 282 33.28 -3.12 38.08
CA GLU A 282 33.32 -4.44 37.46
C GLU A 282 32.75 -5.51 38.40
N VAL A 283 31.96 -6.42 37.83
CA VAL A 283 31.42 -7.56 38.55
C VAL A 283 32.58 -8.48 38.92
N THR A 284 32.94 -8.53 40.20
CA THR A 284 33.87 -9.53 40.74
C THR A 284 33.23 -10.91 40.79
#